data_AF-A0A2V8Z1K8-F1
#
_entry.id   AF-A0A2V8Z1K8-F1
#
_cell.length_a   1.000
_cell.length_b   1.000
_cell.length_c   1.000
_cell.angle_alpha   90.00
_cell.angle_beta   90.00
_cell.angle_gamma   90.00
#
_symmetry.space_group_name_H-M   'P 1'
#
loop_
_entity.id
_entity.type
_entity.pdbx_description
1 polymer ?
#
loop_
_entity_poly.entity_id
_entity_poly.type
_entity_poly.pdbx_seq_one_letter_code
_entity_poly.pdbx_strand_id
1 'polypeptide(L)' 'MAAIGYTENARLLFVVHLMRAEETIRIISARPATAEERKFYERE' A
#
# COMPACT_ATOMS: atom_id res chain seq x y z
N MET A 1 0.92 1.15 -11.07
CA MET A 1 0.20 1.88 -10.02
C MET A 1 0.55 1.23 -8.69
N ALA A 2 1.09 2.00 -7.74
CA ALA A 2 1.26 1.57 -6.36
C ALA A 2 0.24 2.31 -5.50
N ALA A 3 -0.32 1.65 -4.51
CA ALA A 3 -1.24 2.26 -3.54
C ALA A 3 -0.64 2.18 -2.14
N ILE A 4 -0.96 3.18 -1.32
CA ILE A 4 -0.57 3.24 0.07
C ILE A 4 -1.84 3.02 0.89
N GLY A 5 -1.77 2.13 1.86
CA GLY A 5 -2.88 1.84 2.75
C GLY A 5 -2.41 1.67 4.17
N TYR A 6 -3.35 1.49 5.09
CA TYR A 6 -3.07 1.14 6.47
C TYR A 6 -3.79 -0.16 6.84
N THR A 7 -3.18 -0.95 7.71
CA THR A 7 -3.93 -2.01 8.41
C THR A 7 -4.86 -1.39 9.45
N GLU A 8 -5.81 -2.17 9.96
CA GLU A 8 -6.66 -1.81 11.11
C GLU A 8 -5.85 -1.32 12.33
N ASN A 9 -4.64 -1.86 12.51
CA ASN A 9 -3.72 -1.48 13.60
C ASN A 9 -2.79 -0.31 13.21
N ALA A 10 -3.19 0.53 12.27
CA ALA A 10 -2.45 1.70 11.78
C ALA A 10 -1.03 1.40 11.25
N ARG A 11 -0.77 0.19 10.74
CA ARG A 11 0.53 -0.11 10.09
C ARG A 11 0.48 0.23 8.61
N LEU A 12 1.48 0.98 8.13
CA LEU A 12 1.60 1.32 6.72
C LEU A 12 1.75 0.06 5.87
N LEU A 13 0.85 -0.11 4.91
CA LEU A 13 0.89 -1.12 3.86
C LEU A 13 1.39 -0.49 2.58
N PHE A 14 2.38 -1.15 2.00
CA PHE A 14 2.86 -0.84 0.67
C PHE A 14 2.26 -1.84 -0.32
N VAL A 15 1.40 -1.36 -1.22
CA VAL A 15 0.73 -2.16 -2.24
C VAL A 15 1.38 -1.91 -3.58
N VAL A 16 2.11 -2.92 -4.07
CA VAL A 16 2.92 -2.82 -5.29
C VAL A 16 2.14 -3.25 -6.53
N HIS A 17 1.24 -4.22 -6.37
CA HIS A 17 0.47 -4.77 -7.47
C HIS A 17 -1.02 -4.76 -7.15
N LEU A 18 -1.75 -3.97 -7.92
CA LEU A 18 -3.20 -3.81 -7.83
C LEU A 18 -3.79 -3.89 -9.24
N MET A 19 -4.94 -4.55 -9.34
CA MET A 19 -5.73 -4.63 -10.55
C MET A 19 -7.06 -3.92 -10.29
N ARG A 20 -7.41 -2.99 -11.17
CA ARG A 20 -8.70 -2.31 -11.14
C ARG A 20 -9.62 -2.98 -12.15
N ALA A 21 -10.78 -3.44 -11.69
CA ALA A 21 -11.81 -4.03 -12.54
C ALA A 21 -13.15 -3.36 -12.21
N GLU A 22 -13.65 -2.56 -13.15
CA GLU A 22 -14.90 -1.80 -13.00
C GLU A 22 -14.95 -1.02 -11.68
N GLU A 23 -15.82 -1.41 -10.76
CA GLU A 23 -16.02 -0.80 -9.44
C GLU A 23 -15.21 -1.44 -8.31
N THR A 24 -14.31 -2.38 -8.63
CA THR A 24 -13.50 -3.09 -7.65
C THR A 24 -12.01 -2.85 -7.83
N ILE A 25 -11.32 -2.73 -6.69
CA ILE A 25 -9.85 -2.75 -6.62
C ILE A 25 -9.46 -4.09 -6.01
N ARG A 26 -8.77 -4.92 -6.79
CA ARG A 26 -8.17 -6.15 -6.32
C ARG A 26 -6.72 -5.90 -5.93
N ILE A 27 -6.43 -6.05 -4.65
CA ILE A 27 -5.07 -6.03 -4.13
C ILE A 27 -4.45 -7.40 -4.38
N ILE A 28 -3.40 -7.45 -5.20
CA ILE A 28 -2.71 -8.72 -5.55
C ILE A 28 -1.50 -8.93 -4.64
N SER A 29 -0.80 -7.85 -4.27
CA SER A 29 0.33 -7.91 -3.34
C SER A 29 0.33 -6.69 -2.43
N ALA A 30 0.18 -6.94 -1.12
CA ALA A 30 0.35 -5.97 -0.06
C ALA A 30 1.30 -6.54 0.99
N ARG A 31 2.25 -5.71 1.44
CA ARG A 31 3.10 -6.04 2.59
C ARG A 31 3.26 -4.83 3.50
N PRO A 32 3.61 -5.04 4.78
CA PRO A 32 4.06 -3.94 5.61
C PRO A 32 5.20 -3.18 4.94
N ALA A 33 5.14 -1.85 5.00
CA ALA A 33 6.22 -1.01 4.52
C ALA A 33 7.46 -1.22 5.41
N THR A 34 8.62 -1.34 4.76
CA THR A 34 9.92 -1.30 5.45
C THR A 34 10.12 0.07 6.10
N ALA A 35 11.11 0.18 6.99
CA ALA A 35 11.42 1.46 7.64
C ALA A 35 11.89 2.53 6.64
N GLU A 36 12.60 2.12 5.58
CA GLU A 36 13.07 3.04 4.54
C GLU A 36 11.92 3.56 3.68
N GLU A 37 11.04 2.67 3.22
CA GLU A 37 9.84 3.04 2.45
C GLU A 37 8.90 3.93 3.26
N ARG A 38 8.74 3.67 4.57
CA ARG A 38 7.96 4.54 5.46
C ARG A 38 8.50 5.96 5.46
N LYS A 39 9.81 6.12 5.65
CA LYS A 39 10.47 7.45 5.66
C LYS A 39 10.35 8.17 4.32
N PHE A 40 10.29 7.44 3.22
CA PHE A 40 10.08 8.02 1.90
C PHE A 40 8.65 8.58 1.78
N TYR A 41 7.64 7.77 2.12
CA TYR A 41 6.23 8.16 1.99
C TYR A 41 5.72 9.13 3.05
N GLU A 42 6.31 9.15 4.25
CA GLU A 42 5.96 10.12 5.30
C GLU A 42 6.52 11.54 5.04
N ARG A 43 7.40 11.71 4.05
CA ARG A 43 8.02 13.00 3.71
C ARG A 43 7.39 13.70 2.50
N GLU A 44 6.53 13.02 1.76
CA GLU A 44 5.69 13.62 0.71
C GLU A 44 4.36 14.09 1.29
#